data_AF-A0A7Z9DZT3-F1
#
_entry.id   AF-A0A7Z9DZT3-F1
#
_cell.length_a   1.000
_cell.length_b   1.000
_cell.length_c   1.000
_cell.angle_alpha   90.00
_cell.angle_beta   90.00
_cell.angle_gamma   90.00
#
_symmetry.space_group_name_H-M   'P 1'
#
loop_
_entity.id
_entity.type
_entity.pdbx_description
1 polymer ?
#
loop_
_entity_poly.entity_id
_entity_poly.type
_entity_poly.pdbx_seq_one_letter_code
_entity_poly.pdbx_strand_id
1 'polypeptide(L)'
;MIFLIDHNIEGQATWLWGTILAEGWLDLIEIQFITFEQVKLSIESSDLVVWRFAQKNKMIVLTANRSMKGKNSLEEVIRTERGLTIAGTRITIYDIMDYVTAQYPPKFIRGLFDLTEAQINAALAYIEANRADVEAEYQIVLKEAEELRLYYEEKNRDLIARIAAQPPQPGTEAAWEKLRAAKAKREAKA
;
A
#
# COMPACT_ATOMS: atom_id res chain seq x y z
N MET A 1 5.46 7.11 29.74
CA MET A 1 4.90 6.47 28.52
C MET A 1 3.44 6.18 28.76
N ILE A 2 2.55 6.65 27.88
CA ILE A 2 1.10 6.54 28.06
C ILE A 2 0.54 5.50 27.09
N PHE A 3 -0.16 4.51 27.62
CA PHE A 3 -0.90 3.52 26.85
C PHE A 3 -2.39 3.83 26.85
N LEU A 4 -2.97 3.97 25.65
CA LEU A 4 -4.42 4.06 25.47
C LEU A 4 -4.97 2.64 25.39
N ILE A 5 -5.78 2.27 26.37
CA ILE A 5 -6.39 0.96 26.53
C ILE A 5 -7.74 0.94 25.80
N ASP A 6 -7.86 0.06 24.82
CA ASP A 6 -9.12 -0.24 24.13
C ASP A 6 -10.08 -1.00 25.06
N HIS A 7 -11.38 -0.70 24.94
CA HIS A 7 -12.43 -1.27 25.79
C HIS A 7 -12.44 -2.81 25.75
N ASN A 8 -12.07 -3.41 24.62
CA ASN A 8 -11.98 -4.86 24.46
C ASN A 8 -10.90 -5.56 25.32
N ILE A 9 -9.99 -4.80 25.96
CA ILE A 9 -8.91 -5.33 26.81
C ILE A 9 -8.82 -4.70 28.20
N GLU A 10 -9.78 -3.90 28.65
CA GLU A 10 -9.70 -3.24 29.98
C GLU A 10 -9.43 -4.24 31.13
N GLY A 11 -10.04 -5.43 31.07
CA GLY A 11 -9.77 -6.50 32.04
C GLY A 11 -8.32 -7.02 31.96
N GLN A 12 -7.84 -7.34 30.76
CA GLN A 12 -6.48 -7.84 30.52
C GLN A 12 -5.42 -6.78 30.87
N ALA A 13 -5.70 -5.51 30.58
CA ALA A 13 -4.87 -4.38 30.94
C ALA A 13 -4.81 -4.19 32.46
N THR A 14 -5.91 -4.43 33.19
CA THR A 14 -5.92 -4.42 34.66
C THR A 14 -4.99 -5.50 35.23
N TRP A 15 -5.02 -6.72 34.69
CA TRP A 15 -4.10 -7.80 35.09
C TRP A 15 -2.64 -7.45 34.77
N LEU A 16 -2.36 -6.95 33.57
CA LEU A 16 -1.02 -6.52 33.16
C LEU A 16 -0.48 -5.39 34.05
N TRP A 17 -1.32 -4.40 34.37
CA TRP A 17 -0.98 -3.29 35.25
C TRP A 17 -0.65 -3.74 36.67
N GLY A 18 -1.45 -4.66 37.23
CA GLY A 18 -1.18 -5.28 38.53
C GLY A 18 0.18 -6.01 38.56
N THR A 19 0.53 -6.72 37.49
CA THR A 19 1.84 -7.40 37.35
C THR A 19 2.99 -6.40 37.24
N ILE A 20 2.86 -5.37 36.39
CA ILE A 20 3.87 -4.30 36.23
C ILE A 20 4.17 -3.61 37.58
N LEU A 21 3.13 -3.35 38.38
CA LEU A 21 3.24 -2.74 39.69
C LEU A 21 3.86 -3.70 40.73
N ALA A 22 3.44 -4.97 40.76
CA ALA A 22 3.96 -5.97 41.71
C ALA A 22 5.45 -6.29 41.49
N GLU A 23 5.90 -6.29 40.23
CA GLU A 23 7.30 -6.54 39.83
C GLU A 23 8.17 -5.26 39.87
N GLY A 24 7.67 -4.13 40.39
CA GLY A 24 8.45 -2.91 40.63
C GLY A 24 8.85 -2.10 39.39
N TRP A 25 8.27 -2.37 38.22
CA TRP A 25 8.67 -1.68 36.97
C TRP A 25 8.42 -0.17 36.98
N LEU A 26 7.45 0.29 37.79
CA LEU A 26 7.10 1.70 37.90
C LEU A 26 8.20 2.55 38.56
N ASP A 27 9.11 1.92 39.31
CA ASP A 27 10.30 2.58 39.89
C ASP A 27 11.40 2.83 38.84
N LEU A 28 11.35 2.10 37.71
CA LEU A 28 12.33 2.17 36.62
C LEU A 28 11.84 2.97 35.42
N ILE A 29 10.55 2.87 35.10
CA ILE A 29 9.94 3.49 33.93
C ILE A 29 8.54 4.03 34.26
N GLU A 30 8.33 5.32 33.99
CA GLU A 30 7.01 5.93 34.10
C GLU A 30 6.08 5.34 33.04
N ILE A 31 5.13 4.50 33.46
CA ILE A 31 4.05 3.97 32.62
C ILE A 31 2.72 4.50 33.16
N GLN A 32 1.78 4.82 32.27
CA GLN A 32 0.40 5.15 32.62
C GLN A 32 -0.55 4.44 31.65
N PHE A 33 -1.59 3.78 32.17
CA PHE A 33 -2.67 3.19 31.37
C PHE A 33 -3.89 4.11 31.47
N ILE A 34 -4.48 4.47 30.32
CA ILE A 34 -5.62 5.38 30.22
C ILE A 34 -6.70 4.73 29.33
N THR A 35 -7.95 4.68 29.79
CA THR A 35 -9.08 4.11 29.04
C THR A 35 -9.77 5.13 28.13
N PHE A 36 -10.59 4.67 27.19
CA PHE A 36 -11.38 5.54 26.32
C PHE A 36 -12.33 6.46 27.11
N GLU A 37 -12.92 5.97 28.20
CA GLU A 37 -13.79 6.77 29.09
C GLU A 37 -13.04 7.99 29.65
N GLN A 38 -11.82 7.79 30.15
CA GLN A 38 -11.00 8.85 30.74
C GLN A 38 -10.63 9.95 29.74
N VAL A 39 -10.43 9.60 28.46
CA VAL A 39 -10.18 10.57 27.37
C VAL A 39 -11.45 11.04 26.67
N LYS A 40 -12.64 10.63 27.12
CA LYS A 40 -13.95 10.93 26.52
C LYS A 40 -14.07 10.50 25.06
N LEU A 41 -13.41 9.39 24.71
CA LEU A 41 -13.50 8.76 23.40
C LEU A 41 -14.64 7.72 23.40
N SER A 42 -15.39 7.61 22.31
CA SER A 42 -16.48 6.63 22.24
C SER A 42 -15.90 5.23 21.99
N ILE A 43 -16.47 4.21 22.65
CA ILE A 43 -16.13 2.79 22.37
C ILE A 43 -16.38 2.43 20.89
N GLU A 44 -17.39 3.07 20.28
CA GLU A 44 -17.78 2.92 18.87
C GLU A 44 -16.91 3.71 17.87
N SER A 45 -15.89 4.47 18.30
CA SER A 45 -15.26 5.54 17.48
C SER A 45 -14.58 5.13 16.15
N SER A 46 -14.51 3.86 15.78
CA SER A 46 -13.70 3.29 14.68
C SER A 46 -12.18 3.52 14.82
N ASP A 47 -11.37 2.81 14.03
CA ASP A 47 -9.92 2.70 14.30
C ASP A 47 -9.16 3.98 13.95
N LEU A 48 -9.47 4.61 12.82
CA LEU A 48 -8.80 5.84 12.38
C LEU A 48 -8.89 6.98 13.41
N VAL A 49 -10.03 7.10 14.11
CA VAL A 49 -10.21 8.13 15.15
C VAL A 49 -9.35 7.80 16.38
N VAL A 50 -9.30 6.54 16.81
CA VAL A 50 -8.45 6.07 17.92
C VAL A 50 -6.97 6.28 17.59
N TRP A 51 -6.53 5.88 16.38
CA TRP A 51 -5.16 6.06 15.93
C TRP A 51 -4.75 7.54 15.83
N ARG A 52 -5.57 8.39 15.21
CA ARG A 52 -5.31 9.85 15.15
C ARG A 52 -5.29 10.49 16.53
N PHE A 53 -6.17 10.06 17.44
CA PHE A 53 -6.17 10.52 18.82
C PHE A 53 -4.87 10.11 19.54
N ALA A 54 -4.47 8.84 19.43
CA ALA A 54 -3.26 8.33 20.06
C ALA A 54 -2.00 9.02 19.51
N GLN A 55 -1.85 9.12 18.19
CA GLN A 55 -0.73 9.82 17.54
C GLN A 55 -0.64 11.29 17.98
N LYS A 56 -1.76 12.03 17.93
CA LYS A 56 -1.82 13.45 18.34
C LYS A 56 -1.37 13.65 19.79
N ASN A 57 -1.70 12.72 20.68
CA ASN A 57 -1.37 12.77 22.10
C ASN A 57 -0.11 11.97 22.48
N LYS A 58 0.66 11.45 21.50
CA LYS A 58 1.87 10.64 21.70
C LYS A 58 1.66 9.40 22.60
N MET A 59 0.50 8.76 22.46
CA MET A 59 0.12 7.55 23.18
C MET A 59 0.37 6.30 22.33
N ILE A 60 0.60 5.15 22.98
CA ILE A 60 0.65 3.83 22.34
C ILE A 60 -0.69 3.14 22.56
N VAL A 61 -1.32 2.60 21.51
CA VAL A 61 -2.59 1.88 21.64
C VAL A 61 -2.33 0.43 22.03
N LEU A 62 -3.03 -0.07 23.04
CA LEU A 62 -3.16 -1.51 23.33
C LEU A 62 -4.58 -1.95 22.99
N THR A 63 -4.71 -3.04 22.21
CA THR A 63 -5.99 -3.63 21.79
C THR A 63 -5.80 -5.11 21.47
N ALA A 64 -6.80 -5.96 21.74
CA ALA A 64 -6.78 -7.39 21.38
C ALA A 64 -7.21 -7.64 19.92
N ASN A 65 -6.67 -6.85 19.00
CA ASN A 65 -7.01 -6.85 17.57
C ASN A 65 -8.45 -6.39 17.27
N ARG A 66 -8.69 -5.07 17.38
CA ARG A 66 -9.89 -4.42 16.85
C ARG A 66 -9.87 -4.46 15.32
N SER A 67 -10.44 -5.52 14.76
CA SER A 67 -10.83 -5.58 13.35
C SER A 67 -12.34 -5.47 13.24
N MET A 68 -12.84 -4.31 12.84
CA MET A 68 -14.22 -4.25 12.34
C MET A 68 -14.30 -5.06 11.05
N LYS A 69 -15.26 -6.00 10.95
CA LYS A 69 -15.78 -6.41 9.64
C LYS A 69 -16.61 -5.24 9.08
N GLY A 70 -15.94 -4.29 8.44
CA GLY A 70 -16.56 -3.07 7.93
C GLY A 70 -15.55 -2.13 7.28
N LYS A 71 -16.07 -1.21 6.47
CA LYS A 71 -15.39 -0.38 5.45
C LYS A 71 -14.17 0.47 5.86
N ASN A 72 -13.74 0.42 7.12
CA ASN A 72 -12.74 1.31 7.74
C ASN A 72 -11.70 0.55 8.62
N SER A 73 -11.48 -0.76 8.43
CA SER A 73 -10.45 -1.49 9.17
C SER A 73 -9.04 -1.18 8.66
N LEU A 74 -8.25 -0.45 9.47
CA LEU A 74 -6.80 -0.22 9.29
C LEU A 74 -6.33 0.12 7.85
N GLU A 75 -6.42 1.41 7.49
CA GLU A 75 -5.72 2.07 6.37
C GLU A 75 -5.30 1.13 5.22
N GLU A 76 -6.26 0.66 4.43
CA GLU A 76 -5.99 -0.21 3.26
C GLU A 76 -5.14 0.46 2.17
N VAL A 77 -4.84 1.77 2.32
CA VAL A 77 -3.78 2.49 1.61
C VAL A 77 -2.83 3.10 2.64
N ILE A 78 -1.57 2.63 2.65
CA ILE A 78 -0.52 3.00 3.60
C ILE A 78 0.57 3.80 2.87
N ARG A 79 1.08 4.88 3.46
CA ARG A 79 2.25 5.59 2.93
C ARG A 79 3.54 4.79 3.23
N THR A 80 4.24 4.33 2.19
CA THR A 80 5.53 3.62 2.30
C THR A 80 6.65 4.40 1.62
N GLU A 81 7.88 3.87 1.55
CA GLU A 81 8.96 4.44 0.75
C GLU A 81 8.66 4.48 -0.76
N ARG A 82 7.63 3.76 -1.23
CA ARG A 82 7.12 3.78 -2.62
C ARG A 82 5.95 4.77 -2.81
N GLY A 83 5.57 5.52 -1.77
CA GLY A 83 4.37 6.35 -1.76
C GLY A 83 3.13 5.56 -1.30
N LEU A 84 1.94 5.98 -1.75
CA LEU A 84 0.66 5.45 -1.29
C LEU A 84 0.42 4.03 -1.83
N THR A 85 0.51 3.04 -0.94
CA THR A 85 0.58 1.60 -1.25
C THR A 85 -0.64 0.85 -0.72
N ILE A 86 -1.25 0.00 -1.55
CA ILE A 86 -2.39 -0.84 -1.15
C ILE A 86 -1.91 -1.90 -0.15
N ALA A 87 -2.51 -1.93 1.04
CA ALA A 87 -2.09 -2.74 2.17
C ALA A 87 -2.01 -4.24 1.82
N GLY A 88 -0.94 -4.90 2.29
CA GLY A 88 -0.67 -6.31 1.97
C GLY A 88 -0.11 -6.57 0.56
N THR A 89 0.13 -5.52 -0.24
CA THR A 89 0.68 -5.64 -1.60
C THR A 89 1.94 -4.80 -1.79
N ARG A 90 2.55 -4.86 -2.98
CA ARG A 90 3.54 -3.87 -3.45
C ARG A 90 2.96 -2.89 -4.48
N ILE A 91 1.64 -2.90 -4.66
CA ILE A 91 0.91 -2.13 -5.66
C ILE A 91 0.59 -0.77 -5.04
N THR A 92 1.02 0.30 -5.71
CA THR A 92 0.68 1.66 -5.34
C THR A 92 -0.70 2.04 -5.90
N ILE A 93 -1.32 3.08 -5.36
CA ILE A 93 -2.52 3.64 -5.99
C ILE A 93 -2.20 4.24 -7.37
N TYR A 94 -0.96 4.69 -7.58
CA TYR A 94 -0.48 5.23 -8.86
C TYR A 94 -0.47 4.16 -9.96
N ASP A 95 -0.13 2.91 -9.65
CA ASP A 95 -0.16 1.78 -10.60
C ASP A 95 -1.56 1.53 -11.18
N ILE A 96 -2.62 1.89 -10.44
CA ILE A 96 -4.01 1.75 -10.92
C ILE A 96 -4.59 3.03 -11.52
N MET A 97 -3.92 4.18 -11.40
CA MET A 97 -4.46 5.49 -11.83
C MET A 97 -4.76 5.56 -13.33
N ASP A 98 -3.93 4.99 -14.20
CA ASP A 98 -4.20 4.93 -15.65
C ASP A 98 -5.57 4.28 -15.95
N TYR A 99 -5.89 3.19 -15.24
CA TYR A 99 -7.15 2.47 -15.41
C TYR A 99 -8.34 3.22 -14.79
N VAL A 100 -8.12 3.90 -13.67
CA VAL A 100 -9.15 4.74 -13.00
C VAL A 100 -9.50 5.96 -13.86
N THR A 101 -8.49 6.66 -14.38
CA THR A 101 -8.64 7.83 -15.26
C THR A 101 -9.26 7.43 -16.61
N ALA A 102 -8.92 6.26 -17.15
CA ALA A 102 -9.60 5.67 -18.30
C ALA A 102 -10.95 5.00 -17.98
N GLN A 103 -11.48 5.17 -16.77
CA GLN A 103 -12.82 4.72 -16.32
C GLN A 103 -13.08 3.21 -16.46
N TYR A 104 -12.05 2.38 -16.30
CA TYR A 104 -12.21 0.92 -16.33
C TYR A 104 -13.07 0.42 -15.16
N PRO A 105 -13.90 -0.62 -15.35
CA PRO A 105 -14.71 -1.18 -14.26
C PRO A 105 -13.83 -1.68 -13.09
N PRO A 106 -14.19 -1.40 -11.82
CA PRO A 106 -13.41 -1.86 -10.65
C PRO A 106 -13.10 -3.36 -10.65
N LYS A 107 -14.05 -4.19 -11.10
CA LYS A 107 -13.89 -5.65 -11.24
C LYS A 107 -12.79 -6.05 -12.24
N PHE A 108 -12.54 -5.23 -13.26
CA PHE A 108 -11.49 -5.44 -14.25
C PHE A 108 -10.12 -5.04 -13.68
N ILE A 109 -10.01 -3.87 -13.06
CA ILE A 109 -8.80 -3.41 -12.36
C ILE A 109 -8.40 -4.44 -11.29
N ARG A 110 -9.37 -4.91 -10.49
CA ARG A 110 -9.17 -5.97 -9.50
C ARG A 110 -8.53 -7.24 -10.10
N GLY A 111 -9.00 -7.66 -11.28
CA GLY A 111 -8.49 -8.85 -11.97
C GLY A 111 -7.14 -8.68 -12.64
N LEU A 112 -6.77 -7.46 -13.05
CA LEU A 112 -5.43 -7.14 -13.58
C LEU A 112 -4.36 -7.23 -12.50
N PHE A 113 -4.69 -6.75 -11.30
CA PHE A 113 -3.74 -6.57 -10.18
C PHE A 113 -3.85 -7.65 -9.09
N ASP A 114 -4.65 -8.69 -9.31
CA ASP A 114 -4.96 -9.77 -8.35
C ASP A 114 -5.35 -9.25 -6.94
N LEU A 115 -6.12 -8.16 -6.91
CA LEU A 115 -6.54 -7.52 -5.67
C LEU A 115 -7.76 -8.23 -5.06
N THR A 116 -7.85 -8.21 -3.73
CA THR A 116 -9.10 -8.56 -3.04
C THR A 116 -10.18 -7.50 -3.29
N GLU A 117 -11.44 -7.86 -3.04
CA GLU A 117 -12.56 -6.93 -3.17
C GLU A 117 -12.53 -5.78 -2.15
N ALA A 118 -11.92 -5.99 -0.97
CA ALA A 118 -11.66 -4.91 -0.02
C ALA A 118 -10.66 -3.91 -0.61
N GLN A 119 -9.46 -4.39 -0.95
CA GLN A 119 -8.34 -3.58 -1.43
C GLN A 119 -8.71 -2.66 -2.60
N ILE A 120 -9.39 -3.17 -3.64
CA ILE A 120 -9.79 -2.32 -4.77
C ILE A 120 -10.83 -1.27 -4.35
N ASN A 121 -11.79 -1.63 -3.50
CA ASN A 121 -12.83 -0.69 -3.06
C ASN A 121 -12.24 0.40 -2.16
N ALA A 122 -11.28 0.07 -1.30
CA ALA A 122 -10.62 1.04 -0.44
C ALA A 122 -9.62 1.91 -1.21
N ALA A 123 -8.87 1.36 -2.17
CA ALA A 123 -8.02 2.15 -3.06
C ALA A 123 -8.83 3.17 -3.85
N LEU A 124 -9.95 2.77 -4.46
CA LEU A 124 -10.85 3.68 -5.18
C LEU A 124 -11.50 4.72 -4.26
N ALA A 125 -11.92 4.33 -3.05
CA ALA A 125 -12.46 5.26 -2.07
C ALA A 125 -11.41 6.28 -1.58
N TYR A 126 -10.15 5.87 -1.41
CA TYR A 126 -9.04 6.75 -1.06
C TYR A 126 -8.74 7.73 -2.19
N ILE A 127 -8.66 7.25 -3.44
CA ILE A 127 -8.44 8.09 -4.63
C ILE A 127 -9.56 9.14 -4.73
N GLU A 128 -10.82 8.75 -4.57
CA GLU A 128 -11.93 9.71 -4.67
C GLU A 128 -11.94 10.74 -3.53
N ALA A 129 -11.64 10.31 -2.30
CA ALA A 129 -11.60 11.19 -1.13
C ALA A 129 -10.42 12.18 -1.14
N ASN A 130 -9.32 11.85 -1.81
CA ASN A 130 -8.07 12.64 -1.83
C ASN A 130 -7.65 13.03 -3.27
N ARG A 131 -8.61 13.10 -4.20
CA ARG A 131 -8.38 13.14 -5.65
C ARG A 131 -7.36 14.20 -6.10
N ALA A 132 -7.41 15.41 -5.54
CA ALA A 132 -6.49 16.49 -5.91
C ALA A 132 -5.04 16.19 -5.55
N ASP A 133 -4.79 15.68 -4.34
CA ASP A 133 -3.45 15.35 -3.85
C ASP A 133 -2.89 14.10 -4.54
N VAL A 134 -3.74 13.09 -4.74
CA VAL A 134 -3.38 11.86 -5.46
C VAL A 134 -3.03 12.14 -6.92
N GLU A 135 -3.80 12.97 -7.61
CA GLU A 135 -3.49 13.36 -9.00
C GLU A 135 -2.19 14.18 -9.08
N ALA A 136 -1.97 15.11 -8.13
CA ALA A 136 -0.72 15.88 -8.08
C ALA A 136 0.51 14.99 -7.88
N GLU A 137 0.44 14.00 -6.98
CA GLU A 137 1.50 13.00 -6.80
C GLU A 137 1.64 12.08 -8.03
N TYR A 138 0.53 11.71 -8.67
CA TYR A 138 0.54 10.87 -9.87
C TYR A 138 1.30 11.53 -11.03
N GLN A 139 1.09 12.82 -11.27
CA GLN A 139 1.83 13.57 -12.29
C GLN A 139 3.34 13.64 -12.01
N ILE A 140 3.76 13.63 -10.74
CA ILE A 140 5.19 13.53 -10.36
C ILE A 140 5.73 12.14 -10.72
N VAL A 141 5.02 11.07 -10.35
CA VAL A 141 5.40 9.68 -10.66
C VAL A 141 5.53 9.44 -12.17
N LEU A 142 4.58 9.93 -12.97
CA LEU A 142 4.66 9.84 -14.44
C LEU A 142 5.90 10.54 -15.01
N LYS A 143 6.22 11.72 -14.48
CA LYS A 143 7.40 12.48 -14.90
C LYS A 143 8.70 11.75 -14.55
N GLU A 144 8.84 11.27 -13.31
CA GLU A 144 10.02 10.53 -12.85
C GLU A 144 10.20 9.21 -13.62
N ALA A 145 9.12 8.51 -13.93
CA ALA A 145 9.14 7.29 -14.73
C ALA A 145 9.64 7.55 -16.17
N GLU A 146 9.21 8.64 -16.80
CA GLU A 146 9.66 9.05 -18.14
C GLU A 146 11.13 9.50 -18.15
N GLU A 147 11.57 10.29 -17.16
CA GLU A 147 12.98 10.67 -16.98
C GLU A 147 13.87 9.42 -16.81
N LEU A 148 13.42 8.44 -16.02
CA LEU A 148 14.11 7.17 -15.82
C LEU A 148 14.13 6.30 -17.08
N ARG A 149 13.04 6.28 -17.85
CA ARG A 149 12.96 5.58 -19.14
C ARG A 149 13.98 6.13 -20.13
N LEU A 150 14.00 7.46 -20.32
CA LEU A 150 14.92 8.13 -21.23
C LEU A 150 16.39 7.90 -20.82
N TYR A 151 16.70 7.99 -19.52
CA TYR A 151 18.04 7.71 -19.00
C TYR A 151 18.53 6.28 -19.33
N TYR A 152 17.69 5.27 -19.11
CA TYR A 152 18.07 3.89 -19.41
C TYR A 152 18.05 3.59 -20.91
N GLU A 153 17.18 4.19 -21.71
CA GLU A 153 17.20 4.06 -23.17
C GLU A 153 18.50 4.62 -23.76
N GLU A 154 18.93 5.80 -23.31
CA GLU A 154 20.22 6.38 -23.72
C GLU A 154 21.40 5.49 -23.30
N LYS A 155 21.46 5.09 -22.03
CA LYS A 155 22.55 4.24 -21.52
C LYS A 155 22.61 2.86 -22.16
N ASN A 156 21.46 2.25 -22.43
CA ASN A 156 21.39 0.92 -23.02
C ASN A 156 21.51 0.94 -24.54
N ARG A 157 21.44 2.11 -25.21
CA ARG A 157 21.46 2.24 -26.68
C ARG A 157 22.59 1.46 -27.35
N ASP A 158 23.82 1.68 -26.90
CA ASP A 158 25.00 1.02 -27.46
C ASP A 158 25.03 -0.48 -27.16
N LEU A 159 24.57 -0.88 -25.97
CA LEU A 159 24.48 -2.29 -25.58
C LEU A 159 23.43 -3.04 -26.42
N ILE A 160 22.25 -2.45 -26.58
CA ILE A 160 21.16 -2.96 -27.41
C ILE A 160 21.61 -3.04 -28.87
N ALA A 161 22.29 -2.02 -29.39
CA ALA A 161 22.83 -2.05 -30.75
C ALA A 161 23.86 -3.18 -30.96
N ARG A 162 24.75 -3.41 -29.99
CA ARG A 162 25.71 -4.54 -30.01
C ARG A 162 25.00 -5.90 -29.95
N ILE A 163 24.00 -6.06 -29.09
CA ILE A 163 23.21 -7.29 -28.98
C ILE A 163 22.40 -7.55 -30.25
N ALA A 164 21.78 -6.52 -30.83
CA ALA A 164 21.00 -6.63 -32.07
C ALA A 164 21.86 -6.99 -33.30
N ALA A 165 23.16 -6.65 -33.27
CA ALA A 165 24.12 -7.04 -34.31
C ALA A 165 24.71 -8.46 -34.11
N GLN A 166 24.49 -9.10 -32.96
CA GLN A 166 24.94 -10.48 -32.74
C GLN A 166 24.01 -11.47 -33.46
N PRO A 167 24.56 -12.52 -34.10
CA PRO A 167 23.73 -13.58 -34.67
C PRO A 167 22.99 -14.35 -33.57
N PRO A 168 21.85 -14.98 -33.89
CA PRO A 168 21.23 -16.00 -33.05
C PRO A 168 22.24 -17.03 -32.51
N GLN A 169 22.03 -17.49 -31.28
CA GLN A 169 22.83 -18.59 -30.75
C GLN A 169 22.64 -19.84 -31.64
N PRO A 170 23.71 -20.57 -32.02
CA PRO A 170 23.60 -21.78 -32.82
C PRO A 170 22.65 -22.79 -32.18
N GLY A 171 21.76 -23.39 -32.98
CA GLY A 171 20.71 -24.30 -32.52
C GLY A 171 19.38 -23.63 -32.17
N THR A 172 19.26 -22.30 -32.31
CA THR A 172 17.99 -21.56 -32.10
C THR A 172 17.27 -21.17 -33.40
N GLU A 173 17.77 -21.58 -34.56
CA GLU A 173 17.35 -21.10 -35.89
C GLU A 173 15.85 -21.30 -36.13
N ALA A 174 15.32 -22.48 -35.81
CA ALA A 174 13.90 -22.81 -35.97
C ALA A 174 12.97 -21.96 -35.07
N ALA A 175 13.46 -21.47 -33.92
CA ALA A 175 12.71 -20.54 -33.08
C ALA A 175 12.71 -19.13 -33.68
N TRP A 176 13.84 -18.69 -34.24
CA TRP A 176 13.95 -17.41 -34.95
C TRP A 176 13.13 -17.36 -36.24
N GLU A 177 13.03 -18.45 -36.99
CA GLU A 177 12.12 -18.52 -38.15
C GLU A 177 10.65 -18.39 -37.72
N LYS A 178 10.22 -19.10 -36.67
CA LYS A 178 8.87 -18.94 -36.11
C LYS A 178 8.60 -17.50 -35.66
N LEU A 179 9.57 -16.84 -35.03
CA LEU A 179 9.47 -15.45 -34.60
C LEU A 179 9.30 -14.50 -35.81
N ARG A 180 10.11 -14.67 -36.86
CA ARG A 180 10.02 -13.88 -38.11
C ARG A 180 8.70 -14.09 -38.83
N ALA A 181 8.22 -15.33 -38.94
CA ALA A 181 6.94 -15.66 -39.54
C ALA A 181 5.75 -15.08 -38.74
N ALA A 182 5.81 -15.13 -37.41
CA ALA A 182 4.82 -14.51 -36.54
C ALA A 182 4.80 -12.97 -36.68
N LYS A 183 5.98 -12.33 -36.79
CA LYS A 183 6.10 -10.89 -37.06
C LYS A 183 5.45 -10.53 -38.40
N ALA A 184 5.86 -11.17 -39.50
CA ALA A 184 5.32 -10.91 -40.83
C ALA A 184 3.79 -11.11 -40.91
N LYS A 185 3.25 -12.12 -40.22
CA LYS A 185 1.80 -12.36 -40.12
C LYS A 185 1.05 -11.29 -39.33
N ARG A 186 1.73 -10.58 -38.42
CA ARG A 186 1.17 -9.44 -37.68
C ARG A 186 1.21 -8.17 -38.51
N GLU A 187 2.32 -7.93 -39.21
CA GLU A 187 2.49 -6.79 -40.13
C GLU A 187 1.51 -6.85 -41.31
N ALA A 188 1.27 -8.04 -41.88
CA ALA A 188 0.26 -8.25 -42.93
C ALA A 188 -1.21 -8.23 -42.44
N LYS A 189 -1.45 -7.88 -41.17
CA LYS A 189 -2.78 -7.77 -40.54
C LYS A 189 -3.05 -6.38 -39.94
N ALA A 190 -2.08 -5.48 -40.02
CA ALA A 190 -2.21 -4.07 -39.65
C ALA A 190 -2.53 -3.22 -40.90
#